data_AF-A0A3D8H0Z7-F1
#
_entry.id   AF-A0A3D8H0Z7-F1
#
_cell.length_a   1.000
_cell.length_b   1.000
_cell.length_c   1.000
_cell.angle_alpha   90.00
_cell.angle_beta   90.00
_cell.angle_gamma   90.00
#
_symmetry.space_group_name_H-M   'P 1'
#
loop_
_entity.id
_entity.type
_entity.pdbx_description
1 polymer ?
#
loop_
_entity_poly.entity_id
_entity_poly.type
_entity_poly.pdbx_seq_one_letter_code
_entity_poly.pdbx_strand_id
1 'polypeptide(L)'
;MQSVRIRRIRGQGMTEYIIIVALIAVAAIGVYRLFGDTVRQQMAGLANELSGESGKSARDAAKTSADNAETAAKTKKDLSNYYDGNQK
;
A
#
# COMPACT_ATOMS: atom_id res chain seq x y z
N MET A 1 42.74 -22.80 -22.13
CA MET A 1 41.75 -22.09 -21.29
C MET A 1 40.37 -22.34 -21.89
N GLN A 2 39.53 -23.18 -21.26
CA GLN A 2 38.20 -23.49 -21.77
C GLN A 2 37.24 -22.35 -21.46
N SER A 3 36.54 -21.86 -22.48
CA SER A 3 35.59 -20.74 -22.40
C SER A 3 34.30 -21.22 -21.73
N VAL A 4 33.99 -20.68 -20.55
CA VAL A 4 32.70 -20.93 -19.88
C VAL A 4 31.59 -20.29 -20.71
N ARG A 5 30.76 -21.09 -21.38
CA ARG A 5 29.57 -20.61 -22.09
C ARG A 5 28.43 -20.45 -21.10
N ILE A 6 28.10 -19.21 -20.72
CA ILE A 6 26.89 -18.88 -19.97
C ILE A 6 25.69 -19.16 -20.87
N ARG A 7 24.92 -20.21 -20.54
CA ARG A 7 23.65 -20.51 -21.21
C ARG A 7 22.66 -19.39 -20.89
N ARG A 8 22.29 -18.57 -21.88
CA ARG A 8 21.14 -17.66 -21.76
C ARG A 8 19.87 -18.51 -21.74
N ILE A 9 19.23 -18.64 -20.58
CA ILE A 9 17.96 -19.32 -20.42
C ILE A 9 16.88 -18.43 -21.05
N ARG A 10 16.41 -18.80 -22.26
CA ARG A 10 15.24 -18.17 -22.87
C ARG A 10 14.02 -18.56 -22.03
N GLY A 11 13.40 -17.56 -21.39
CA GLY A 11 12.26 -17.74 -20.48
C GLY A 11 12.50 -17.25 -19.05
N GLN A 12 13.76 -16.98 -18.66
CA GLN A 12 14.08 -16.44 -17.34
C GLN A 12 13.43 -15.05 -17.12
N GLY A 13 13.45 -14.19 -18.14
CA GLY A 13 12.83 -12.86 -18.03
C GLY A 13 11.31 -12.88 -17.90
N MET A 14 10.59 -13.66 -18.72
CA MET A 14 9.11 -13.64 -18.74
C MET A 14 8.50 -14.07 -17.40
N THR A 15 9.04 -15.14 -16.79
CA THR A 15 8.53 -15.64 -15.50
C THR A 15 8.89 -14.70 -14.36
N GLU A 16 10.10 -14.11 -14.38
CA GLU A 16 10.54 -13.13 -13.39
C GLU A 16 9.69 -11.85 -13.43
N TYR A 17 9.35 -11.36 -14.62
CA TYR A 17 8.43 -10.23 -14.77
C TYR A 17 7.04 -10.55 -14.24
N ILE A 18 6.50 -11.74 -14.52
CA ILE A 18 5.18 -12.15 -14.01
C ILE A 18 5.19 -12.20 -12.48
N ILE A 19 6.26 -12.72 -11.86
CA ILE A 19 6.40 -12.77 -10.40
C ILE A 19 6.45 -11.34 -9.81
N ILE A 20 7.27 -10.45 -10.37
CA ILE A 20 7.39 -9.07 -9.88
C ILE A 20 6.05 -8.32 -10.03
N VAL A 21 5.38 -8.46 -11.17
CA VAL A 21 4.07 -7.83 -11.39
C VAL A 21 3.02 -8.35 -10.40
N ALA A 22 3.00 -9.66 -10.13
CA ALA A 22 2.10 -10.25 -9.15
C ALA A 22 2.35 -9.70 -7.73
N LEU A 23 3.61 -9.53 -7.33
CA LEU A 23 3.97 -8.94 -6.03
C LEU A 23 3.55 -7.46 -5.91
N ILE A 24 3.76 -6.67 -6.96
CA ILE A 24 3.32 -5.27 -7.01
C ILE A 24 1.79 -5.19 -6.91
N ALA A 25 1.07 -6.05 -7.64
CA ALA A 25 -0.40 -6.06 -7.62
C ALA A 25 -0.95 -6.37 -6.22
N VAL A 26 -0.37 -7.34 -5.50
CA VAL A 26 -0.78 -7.68 -4.12
C VAL A 26 -0.48 -6.52 -3.17
N ALA A 27 0.69 -5.90 -3.25
CA ALA A 27 1.05 -4.73 -2.43
C ALA A 27 0.11 -3.54 -2.69
N ALA A 28 -0.27 -3.32 -3.95
CA ALA A 28 -1.13 -2.22 -4.36
C ALA A 28 -2.54 -2.28 -3.73
N ILE A 29 -3.09 -3.48 -3.48
CA ILE A 29 -4.41 -3.64 -2.84
C ILE A 29 -4.46 -2.93 -1.48
N GLY A 30 -3.39 -3.03 -0.69
CA GLY A 30 -3.32 -2.37 0.62
C GLY A 30 -3.19 -0.85 0.52
N VAL A 31 -2.31 -0.38 -0.39
CA VAL A 31 -2.06 1.05 -0.62
C VAL A 31 -3.31 1.76 -1.14
N TYR A 32 -4.01 1.18 -2.12
CA TYR A 32 -5.20 1.79 -2.71
C TYR A 32 -6.37 1.94 -1.73
N ARG A 33 -6.53 1.00 -0.79
CA ARG A 33 -7.57 1.11 0.26
C ARG A 33 -7.29 2.29 1.17
N LEU A 34 -6.10 2.33 1.76
CA LEU A 34 -5.70 3.39 2.69
C LEU A 34 -5.63 4.77 2.02
N PHE A 35 -5.09 4.83 0.80
CA PHE A 35 -5.01 6.06 0.03
C PHE A 35 -6.40 6.55 -0.40
N GLY A 36 -7.28 5.65 -0.83
CA GLY A 36 -8.67 5.97 -1.21
C GLY A 36 -9.46 6.56 -0.04
N ASP A 37 -9.33 5.98 1.16
CA ASP A 37 -9.96 6.51 2.37
C ASP A 37 -9.44 7.91 2.72
N THR A 38 -8.13 8.13 2.62
CA THR A 38 -7.49 9.43 2.89
C THR A 38 -7.97 10.51 1.91
N VAL A 39 -7.96 10.22 0.60
CA VAL A 39 -8.42 11.16 -0.43
C VAL A 39 -9.91 11.48 -0.25
N ARG A 40 -10.74 10.48 0.06
CA ARG A 40 -12.17 10.68 0.31
C ARG A 40 -12.42 11.56 1.53
N GLN A 41 -11.68 11.36 2.62
CA GLN A 41 -11.79 12.17 3.84
C GLN A 41 -11.39 13.62 3.59
N GLN A 42 -10.31 13.85 2.83
CA GLN A 42 -9.90 15.20 2.44
C GLN A 42 -10.95 15.90 1.56
N MET A 43 -11.51 15.19 0.58
CA MET A 43 -12.59 15.73 -0.27
C MET A 43 -13.87 16.01 0.52
N ALA A 44 -14.23 15.16 1.49
CA ALA A 44 -15.34 15.41 2.40
C ALA A 44 -15.12 16.67 3.26
N GLY A 45 -13.88 16.88 3.72
CA GLY A 45 -13.51 18.10 4.45
C GLY A 45 -13.62 19.35 3.60
N LEU A 46 -13.17 19.29 2.36
CA LEU A 46 -13.28 20.38 1.40
C LEU A 46 -14.74 20.69 1.03
N ALA A 47 -15.56 19.65 0.84
CA ALA A 47 -16.99 19.79 0.54
C ALA A 47 -17.76 20.43 1.71
N ASN A 48 -17.45 20.04 2.96
CA ASN A 48 -18.03 20.65 4.16
C ASN A 48 -17.60 22.11 4.32
N GLU A 49 -16.32 22.41 4.09
CA GLU A 49 -15.79 23.77 4.16
C GLU A 49 -16.42 24.66 3.07
N LEU A 50 -16.68 24.11 1.89
CA LEU A 50 -17.42 24.77 0.80
C LEU A 50 -18.92 24.97 1.12
N SER A 51 -19.54 24.07 1.88
CA SER A 51 -20.94 24.21 2.33
C SER A 51 -21.11 25.12 3.55
N GLY A 52 -20.02 25.70 4.08
CA GLY A 52 -20.03 26.57 5.26
C GLY A 52 -19.99 25.83 6.60
N GLU A 53 -19.85 24.51 6.58
CA GLU A 53 -19.71 23.66 7.76
C GLU A 53 -18.23 23.48 8.13
N SER A 54 -17.90 23.44 9.42
CA SER A 54 -16.48 23.36 9.81
C SER A 54 -15.87 22.02 9.38
N GLY A 55 -14.81 22.06 8.56
CA GLY A 55 -14.07 20.87 8.11
C GLY A 55 -13.30 20.13 9.23
N LYS A 56 -13.48 20.53 10.50
CA LYS A 56 -12.80 20.01 11.69
C LYS A 56 -12.92 18.48 11.79
N SER A 57 -14.13 17.95 11.66
CA SER A 57 -14.39 16.50 11.76
C SER A 57 -13.67 15.70 10.66
N ALA A 58 -13.65 16.21 9.43
CA ALA A 58 -12.96 15.55 8.32
C ALA A 58 -11.43 15.62 8.46
N ARG A 59 -10.90 16.74 8.96
CA ARG A 59 -9.47 16.90 9.27
C ARG A 59 -9.04 15.96 10.40
N ASP A 60 -9.85 15.83 11.45
CA ASP A 60 -9.58 14.92 12.57
C ASP A 60 -9.60 13.45 12.08
N ALA A 61 -10.57 13.08 11.23
CA ALA A 61 -10.62 11.75 10.61
C ALA A 61 -9.40 11.48 9.70
N ALA A 62 -9.00 12.45 8.89
CA ALA A 62 -7.80 12.34 8.05
C ALA A 62 -6.52 12.17 8.88
N LYS A 63 -6.43 12.89 10.01
CA LYS A 63 -5.31 12.74 10.95
C LYS A 63 -5.28 11.34 11.57
N THR A 64 -6.42 10.83 12.04
CA THR A 64 -6.51 9.45 12.55
C THR A 64 -6.12 8.41 11.51
N SER A 65 -6.53 8.57 10.25
CA SER A 65 -6.11 7.68 9.15
C SER A 65 -4.60 7.75 8.90
N ALA A 66 -4.00 8.94 8.95
CA ALA A 66 -2.57 9.13 8.82
C ALA A 66 -1.78 8.49 9.98
N ASP A 67 -2.25 8.65 11.23
CA ASP A 67 -1.64 8.06 12.42
C ASP A 67 -1.70 6.51 12.38
N ASN A 68 -2.82 5.96 11.89
CA ASN A 68 -2.99 4.53 11.67
C ASN A 68 -2.06 4.00 10.57
N ALA A 69 -1.90 4.76 9.47
CA ALA A 69 -0.97 4.45 8.39
C ALA A 69 0.48 4.43 8.89
N GLU A 70 0.87 5.43 9.68
CA GLU A 70 2.20 5.54 10.27
C GLU A 70 2.48 4.38 11.24
N THR A 71 1.51 4.04 12.07
CA THR A 71 1.59 2.89 12.98
C THR A 71 1.72 1.57 12.22
N ALA A 72 0.93 1.37 11.16
CA ALA A 72 1.02 0.21 10.29
C ALA A 72 2.39 0.12 9.57
N ALA A 73 2.95 1.26 9.14
CA ALA A 73 4.26 1.33 8.51
C ALA A 73 5.42 1.04 9.49
N LYS A 74 5.29 1.46 10.77
CA LYS A 74 6.29 1.17 11.83
C LYS A 74 6.20 -0.26 12.35
N THR A 75 5.06 -0.92 12.17
CA THR A 75 4.87 -2.32 12.57
C THR A 75 5.65 -3.23 11.61
N LYS A 76 6.79 -3.75 12.05
CA LYS A 76 7.59 -4.71 11.27
C LYS A 76 6.79 -6.00 11.07
N LYS A 77 6.42 -6.31 9.83
CA LYS A 77 5.68 -7.53 9.45
C LYS A 77 6.67 -8.58 8.96
N ASP A 78 6.86 -9.65 9.72
CA ASP A 78 7.69 -10.82 9.40
C ASP A 78 6.82 -12.10 9.47
N LEU A 79 7.34 -13.22 8.97
CA LEU A 79 6.62 -14.52 8.99
C LEU A 79 6.16 -14.95 10.40
N SER A 80 6.85 -14.47 11.45
CA SER A 80 6.50 -14.72 12.84
C SER A 80 5.24 -13.99 13.33
N ASN A 81 4.83 -12.89 12.69
CA ASN A 81 3.66 -12.09 13.07
C ASN A 81 2.66 -11.88 11.91
N TYR A 82 2.69 -12.78 10.94
CA TYR A 82 1.82 -12.78 9.77
C TYR A 82 0.32 -12.80 10.15
N TYR A 83 -0.04 -13.50 11.23
CA TYR A 83 -1.42 -13.63 11.68
C TYR A 83 -1.92 -12.45 12.54
N ASP A 84 -1.01 -11.63 13.08
CA ASP A 84 -1.34 -10.67 14.14
C ASP A 84 -2.09 -9.42 13.65
N GLY A 85 -2.13 -9.16 12.34
CA GLY A 85 -2.87 -8.02 11.78
C GLY A 85 -3.98 -8.38 10.81
N ASN A 86 -4.34 -9.66 10.71
CA ASN A 86 -5.42 -10.13 9.84
C ASN A 86 -6.61 -10.72 10.62
N GLN A 87 -6.63 -10.51 11.94
CA GLN A 87 -7.77 -10.85 12.80
C GLN A 87 -8.75 -9.68 12.80
N LYS A 88 -9.72 -9.73 11.89
CA LYS A 88 -11.03 -9.10 12.06
C LYS A 88 -12.08 -10.18 12.02
#